data_AF-A0A7J4S0J3-F1
#
_entry.id   AF-A0A7J4S0J3-F1
#
_cell.length_a   1.000
_cell.length_b   1.000
_cell.length_c   1.000
_cell.angle_alpha   90.00
_cell.angle_beta   90.00
_cell.angle_gamma   90.00
#
_symmetry.space_group_name_H-M   'P 1'
#
loop_
_entity.id
_entity.type
_entity.pdbx_description
1 polymer ?
#
loop_
_entity_poly.entity_id
_entity_poly.type
_entity_poly.pdbx_seq_one_letter_code
_entity_poly.pdbx_strand_id
1 'polypeptide(L)'
;GSAAVFPSRVPKECVSNAFAEFGGNAAKISVALNSPSFYLVECNALWLAFLKELLDFASDDDLTEVQEIVDRVESNFKDFFMMGNGLLSQCVSYGGVKAAEESSASLVSMALLPSVFSNSEVNLALETASNTLFVRNKGRLFGLLCRNYGERVFTGDAEYHGAVVWPRDSPYLLALLRRLGREKEAEELIISALDHQQSEAAVFFNSELLSPDFGTALVPVKNPCQYWSQWTQPMLEFLNYRQTTNK
;
A
#
# COMPACT_ATOMS: atom_id res chain seq x y z
N GLY A 1 -8.27 -19.54 26.85
CA GLY A 1 -9.11 -19.39 25.66
C GLY A 1 -8.33 -18.58 24.64
N SER A 2 -8.29 -19.00 23.38
CA SER A 2 -7.69 -18.17 22.33
C SER A 2 -8.50 -16.88 22.21
N ALA A 3 -7.85 -15.73 22.35
CA ALA A 3 -8.48 -14.45 22.04
C ALA A 3 -9.00 -14.49 20.59
N ALA A 4 -10.18 -13.94 20.33
CA ALA A 4 -10.68 -13.82 18.97
C ALA A 4 -9.72 -12.93 18.17
N VAL A 5 -9.31 -13.40 16.99
CA VAL A 5 -8.42 -12.66 16.09
C VAL A 5 -9.29 -11.95 15.06
N PHE A 6 -9.36 -10.63 15.19
CA PHE A 6 -10.07 -9.80 14.20
C PHE A 6 -9.11 -9.39 13.09
N PRO A 7 -9.50 -9.51 11.82
CA PRO A 7 -8.68 -9.04 10.71
C PRO A 7 -8.48 -7.53 10.82
N SER A 8 -7.22 -7.10 10.73
CA SER A 8 -6.83 -5.73 11.05
C SER A 8 -7.34 -4.67 10.06
N ARG A 9 -7.69 -5.06 8.82
CA ARG A 9 -8.05 -4.16 7.72
C ARG A 9 -9.56 -4.04 7.47
N VAL A 10 -10.38 -4.75 8.23
CA VAL A 10 -11.83 -4.70 8.07
C VAL A 10 -12.36 -3.32 8.53
N PRO A 11 -13.32 -2.71 7.80
CA PRO A 11 -13.92 -1.46 8.22
C PRO A 11 -14.50 -1.54 9.63
N LYS A 12 -14.26 -0.51 10.47
CA LYS A 12 -14.74 -0.45 11.86
C LYS A 12 -16.26 -0.60 11.98
N GLU A 13 -17.00 -0.10 10.99
CA GLU A 13 -18.45 -0.26 10.92
C GLU A 13 -18.85 -1.73 10.78
N CYS A 14 -18.16 -2.51 9.93
CA CYS A 14 -18.40 -3.95 9.81
C CYS A 14 -18.13 -4.70 11.12
N VAL A 15 -17.08 -4.29 11.85
CA VAL A 15 -16.81 -4.83 13.20
C VAL A 15 -17.98 -4.52 14.14
N SER A 16 -18.40 -3.25 14.19
CA SER A 16 -19.50 -2.80 15.06
C SER A 16 -20.82 -3.51 14.75
N ASN A 17 -21.13 -3.69 13.47
CA ASN A 17 -22.32 -4.41 13.01
C ASN A 17 -22.27 -5.89 13.41
N ALA A 18 -21.12 -6.55 13.26
CA ALA A 18 -20.96 -7.93 13.71
C ALA A 18 -21.10 -8.06 15.23
N PHE A 19 -20.57 -7.11 16.01
CA PHE A 19 -20.78 -7.08 17.46
C PHE A 19 -22.26 -6.98 17.84
N ALA A 20 -23.00 -6.11 17.17
CA ALA A 20 -24.44 -5.95 17.38
C ALA A 20 -25.23 -7.21 16.97
N GLU A 21 -24.92 -7.80 15.81
CA GLU A 21 -25.60 -8.99 15.27
C GLU A 21 -25.39 -10.23 16.15
N PHE A 22 -24.14 -10.47 16.58
CA PHE A 22 -23.79 -11.69 17.31
C PHE A 22 -23.76 -11.52 18.82
N GLY A 23 -24.27 -10.40 19.35
CA GLY A 23 -24.37 -10.12 20.78
C GLY A 23 -23.02 -10.21 21.51
N GLY A 24 -21.94 -9.76 20.87
CA GLY A 24 -20.58 -9.84 21.41
C GLY A 24 -19.96 -11.24 21.45
N ASN A 25 -20.56 -12.26 20.80
CA ASN A 25 -19.96 -13.58 20.71
C ASN A 25 -18.70 -13.56 19.82
N ALA A 26 -17.54 -13.48 20.48
CA ALA A 26 -16.25 -13.28 19.82
C ALA A 26 -15.92 -14.35 18.77
N ALA A 27 -16.32 -15.61 18.98
CA ALA A 27 -16.08 -16.69 18.02
C ALA A 27 -16.92 -16.52 16.74
N LYS A 28 -18.21 -16.17 16.88
CA LYS A 28 -19.08 -15.89 15.72
C LYS A 28 -18.63 -14.66 14.95
N ILE A 29 -18.26 -13.59 15.65
CA ILE A 29 -17.71 -12.37 15.05
C ILE A 29 -16.42 -12.70 14.29
N SER A 30 -15.51 -13.47 14.90
CA SER A 30 -14.27 -13.89 14.25
C SER A 30 -14.54 -14.67 12.96
N VAL A 31 -15.47 -15.63 12.97
CA VAL A 31 -15.82 -16.40 11.76
C VAL A 31 -16.40 -15.49 10.68
N ALA A 32 -17.34 -14.62 11.03
CA ALA A 32 -17.96 -13.69 10.09
C ALA A 32 -16.93 -12.74 9.44
N LEU A 33 -16.03 -12.16 10.23
CA LEU A 33 -15.05 -11.20 9.73
C LEU A 33 -13.90 -11.85 8.95
N ASN A 34 -13.56 -13.11 9.22
CA ASN A 34 -12.53 -13.85 8.48
C ASN A 34 -13.09 -14.61 7.26
N SER A 35 -14.38 -14.50 6.97
CA SER A 35 -14.98 -15.05 5.75
C SER A 35 -14.66 -14.15 4.53
N PRO A 36 -14.67 -14.68 3.30
CA PRO A 36 -14.36 -13.93 2.08
C PRO A 36 -15.51 -12.96 1.72
N SER A 37 -15.66 -11.91 2.52
CA SER A 37 -16.72 -10.90 2.43
C SER A 37 -16.18 -9.49 2.19
N PHE A 38 -14.90 -9.40 1.82
CA PHE A 38 -14.16 -8.16 1.67
C PHE A 38 -13.29 -8.17 0.41
N TYR A 39 -13.20 -7.03 -0.23
CA TYR A 39 -12.37 -6.77 -1.39
C TYR A 39 -11.19 -5.89 -0.95
N LEU A 40 -9.97 -6.40 -1.10
CA LEU A 40 -8.74 -5.64 -0.87
C LEU A 40 -8.34 -4.94 -2.17
N VAL A 41 -8.07 -3.64 -2.11
CA VAL A 41 -7.84 -2.81 -3.30
C VAL A 41 -6.65 -3.28 -4.12
N GLU A 42 -5.54 -3.65 -3.48
CA GLU A 42 -4.33 -4.09 -4.18
C GLU A 42 -4.46 -5.48 -4.78
N CYS A 43 -5.25 -6.37 -4.16
CA CYS A 43 -5.53 -7.69 -4.74
C CYS A 43 -6.39 -7.56 -6.00
N ASN A 44 -7.38 -6.66 -5.97
CA ASN A 44 -8.23 -6.39 -7.13
C ASN A 44 -7.44 -5.64 -8.22
N ALA A 45 -6.52 -4.74 -7.84
CA ALA A 45 -5.63 -4.07 -8.78
C ALA A 45 -4.67 -5.05 -9.47
N LEU A 46 -4.03 -5.95 -8.70
CA LEU A 46 -3.17 -7.01 -9.24
C LEU A 46 -3.95 -7.93 -10.18
N TRP A 47 -5.17 -8.32 -9.81
CA TRP A 47 -6.01 -9.16 -10.64
C TRP A 47 -6.39 -8.47 -11.96
N LEU A 48 -6.81 -7.20 -11.91
CA LEU A 48 -7.09 -6.43 -13.12
C LEU A 48 -5.84 -6.26 -13.99
N ALA A 49 -4.68 -5.93 -13.40
CA ALA A 49 -3.43 -5.84 -14.13
C ALA A 49 -3.07 -7.17 -14.82
N PHE A 50 -3.22 -8.31 -14.12
CA PHE A 50 -3.01 -9.62 -14.69
C PHE A 50 -3.93 -9.91 -15.89
N LEU A 51 -5.22 -9.60 -15.79
CA LEU A 51 -6.16 -9.82 -16.90
C LEU A 51 -5.81 -8.98 -18.13
N LYS A 52 -5.33 -7.75 -17.93
CA LYS A 52 -4.89 -6.87 -19.03
C LYS A 52 -3.65 -7.43 -19.73
N GLU A 53 -2.65 -7.86 -18.96
CA GLU A 53 -1.46 -8.52 -19.52
C GLU A 53 -1.81 -9.84 -20.23
N LEU A 54 -2.81 -10.57 -19.74
CA LEU A 54 -3.30 -11.79 -20.40
C LEU A 54 -3.90 -11.49 -21.78
N LEU A 55 -4.68 -10.41 -21.90
CA LEU A 55 -5.24 -9.96 -23.17
C LEU A 55 -4.16 -9.54 -24.16
N ASP A 56 -3.08 -8.91 -23.69
CA ASP A 56 -1.95 -8.52 -24.55
C ASP A 56 -1.13 -9.74 -25.04
N PHE A 57 -1.17 -10.86 -24.32
CA PHE A 57 -0.38 -12.06 -24.66
C PHE A 57 -1.13 -13.07 -25.55
N ALA A 58 -2.45 -13.13 -25.46
CA ALA A 58 -3.24 -14.11 -26.22
C ALA A 58 -3.61 -13.61 -27.62
N SER A 59 -3.92 -14.53 -28.53
CA SER A 59 -4.55 -14.20 -29.80
C SER A 59 -6.00 -13.76 -29.60
N ASP A 60 -6.44 -12.74 -30.36
CA ASP A 60 -7.75 -12.05 -30.21
C ASP A 60 -8.98 -12.98 -30.14
N ASP A 61 -8.93 -14.15 -30.78
CA ASP A 61 -10.11 -15.01 -30.96
C ASP A 61 -10.54 -15.81 -29.70
N ASP A 62 -9.70 -15.90 -28.66
CA ASP A 62 -9.96 -16.79 -27.50
C ASP A 62 -10.41 -16.08 -26.21
N LEU A 63 -10.38 -14.74 -26.13
CA LEU A 63 -10.50 -14.01 -24.86
C LEU A 63 -11.62 -12.94 -24.77
N THR A 64 -12.67 -13.03 -25.59
CA THR A 64 -13.79 -12.06 -25.54
C THR A 64 -14.41 -11.92 -24.14
N GLU A 65 -14.63 -13.03 -23.43
CA GLU A 65 -15.18 -13.01 -22.05
C GLU A 65 -14.24 -12.28 -21.07
N VAL A 66 -12.92 -12.43 -21.23
CA VAL A 66 -11.93 -11.74 -20.41
C VAL A 66 -11.95 -10.25 -20.68
N GLN A 67 -12.06 -9.83 -21.95
CA GLN A 67 -12.17 -8.42 -22.32
C GLN A 67 -13.41 -7.79 -21.68
N GLU A 68 -14.57 -8.43 -21.75
CA GLU A 68 -15.80 -7.94 -21.11
C GLU A 68 -15.65 -7.80 -19.59
N ILE A 69 -14.94 -8.73 -18.93
CA ILE A 69 -14.63 -8.64 -17.50
C ILE A 69 -13.72 -7.45 -17.23
N VAL A 70 -12.64 -7.27 -18.00
CA VAL A 70 -11.70 -6.16 -17.85
C VAL A 70 -12.42 -4.82 -18.00
N ASP A 71 -13.21 -4.64 -19.06
CA ASP A 71 -13.94 -3.39 -19.31
C ASP A 71 -14.90 -3.06 -18.16
N ARG A 72 -15.63 -4.08 -17.67
CA ARG A 72 -16.54 -3.91 -16.53
C ARG A 72 -15.79 -3.59 -15.24
N VAL A 73 -14.68 -4.25 -14.95
CA VAL A 73 -13.93 -4.03 -13.71
C VAL A 73 -13.23 -2.67 -13.76
N GLU A 74 -12.58 -2.33 -14.86
CA GLU A 74 -11.88 -1.05 -15.05
C GLU A 74 -12.84 0.14 -14.92
N SER A 75 -14.01 0.08 -15.56
CA SER A 75 -15.03 1.14 -15.47
C SER A 75 -15.59 1.35 -14.06
N ASN A 76 -15.69 0.28 -13.26
CA ASN A 76 -16.25 0.35 -11.91
C ASN A 76 -15.19 0.47 -10.80
N PHE A 77 -13.91 0.24 -11.09
CA PHE A 77 -12.85 0.14 -10.08
C PHE A 77 -12.77 1.39 -9.20
N LYS A 78 -12.79 2.57 -9.85
CA LYS A 78 -12.75 3.85 -9.15
C LYS A 78 -13.98 4.04 -8.28
N ASP A 79 -15.18 3.92 -8.81
CA ASP A 79 -16.41 4.13 -8.03
C ASP A 79 -16.51 3.17 -6.82
N PHE A 80 -16.02 1.95 -7.01
CA PHE A 80 -16.03 0.94 -5.97
C PHE A 80 -15.06 1.24 -4.82
N PHE A 81 -13.84 1.72 -5.11
CA PHE A 81 -12.80 1.93 -4.10
C PHE A 81 -12.54 3.39 -3.71
N MET A 82 -12.80 4.37 -4.58
CA MET A 82 -12.41 5.76 -4.39
C MET A 82 -13.05 6.38 -3.15
N MET A 83 -12.24 7.12 -2.41
CA MET A 83 -12.63 7.95 -1.29
C MET A 83 -12.74 9.42 -1.74
N GLY A 84 -13.47 10.24 -0.99
CA GLY A 84 -13.67 11.66 -1.32
C GLY A 84 -12.40 12.53 -1.28
N ASN A 85 -11.27 12.01 -0.81
CA ASN A 85 -9.98 12.71 -0.71
C ASN A 85 -8.99 12.34 -1.83
N GLY A 86 -9.44 11.61 -2.86
CA GLY A 86 -8.62 11.18 -4.00
C GLY A 86 -7.78 9.93 -3.75
N LEU A 87 -7.83 9.34 -2.55
CA LEU A 87 -7.25 8.02 -2.26
C LEU A 87 -8.29 6.91 -2.47
N LEU A 88 -7.83 5.67 -2.51
CA LEU A 88 -8.65 4.47 -2.56
C LEU A 88 -8.77 3.87 -1.16
N SER A 89 -9.95 3.36 -0.85
CA SER A 89 -10.19 2.57 0.35
C SER A 89 -9.38 1.29 0.29
N GLN A 90 -8.62 0.99 1.35
CA GLN A 90 -7.82 -0.23 1.44
C GLN A 90 -8.65 -1.53 1.44
N CYS A 91 -9.93 -1.44 1.77
CA CYS A 91 -10.83 -2.57 1.94
C CYS A 91 -12.29 -2.13 1.73
N VAL A 92 -13.09 -2.92 1.05
CA VAL A 92 -14.53 -2.68 0.87
C VAL A 92 -15.29 -3.96 1.16
N SER A 93 -16.35 -3.91 1.98
CA SER A 93 -17.19 -5.08 2.23
C SER A 93 -18.08 -5.42 1.03
N TYR A 94 -18.63 -6.63 1.00
CA TYR A 94 -19.63 -7.02 0.00
C TYR A 94 -20.86 -6.10 -0.02
N GLY A 95 -21.22 -5.52 1.14
CA GLY A 95 -22.28 -4.52 1.26
C GLY A 95 -21.87 -3.11 0.85
N GLY A 96 -20.66 -2.88 0.34
CA GLY A 96 -20.17 -1.58 -0.14
C GLY A 96 -19.59 -0.67 0.95
N VAL A 97 -19.42 -1.16 2.18
CA VAL A 97 -18.84 -0.38 3.28
C VAL A 97 -17.33 -0.25 3.06
N LYS A 98 -16.85 0.98 2.92
CA LYS A 98 -15.43 1.31 2.71
C LYS A 98 -14.70 1.50 4.04
N ALA A 99 -13.46 1.06 4.13
CA ALA A 99 -12.55 1.45 5.21
C ALA A 99 -12.27 2.95 5.09
N ALA A 100 -12.35 3.67 6.22
CA ALA A 100 -12.23 5.13 6.23
C ALA A 100 -10.77 5.59 6.33
N GLU A 101 -9.89 4.73 6.84
CA GLU A 101 -8.49 5.07 7.06
C GLU A 101 -7.69 5.04 5.76
N GLU A 102 -6.96 6.13 5.53
CA GLU A 102 -6.01 6.28 4.43
C GLU A 102 -4.89 5.24 4.58
N SER A 103 -4.40 4.72 3.46
CA SER A 103 -3.46 3.61 3.44
C SER A 103 -2.55 3.65 2.23
N SER A 104 -1.31 3.16 2.40
CA SER A 104 -0.37 2.95 1.30
C SER A 104 -0.95 2.03 0.21
N ALA A 105 -1.87 1.12 0.55
CA ALA A 105 -2.57 0.24 -0.40
C ALA A 105 -3.25 1.01 -1.54
N SER A 106 -3.68 2.25 -1.29
CA SER A 106 -4.19 3.15 -2.33
C SER A 106 -3.13 3.43 -3.40
N LEU A 107 -1.96 3.91 -2.99
CA LEU A 107 -0.89 4.30 -3.90
C LEU A 107 -0.27 3.08 -4.59
N VAL A 108 -0.16 1.95 -3.88
CA VAL A 108 0.24 0.67 -4.47
C VAL A 108 -0.70 0.29 -5.63
N SER A 109 -2.01 0.36 -5.40
CA SER A 109 -3.02 0.01 -6.41
C SER A 109 -3.02 0.96 -7.60
N MET A 110 -2.82 2.26 -7.36
CA MET A 110 -2.69 3.25 -8.43
C MET A 110 -1.44 3.01 -9.29
N ALA A 111 -0.33 2.60 -8.67
CA ALA A 111 0.91 2.28 -9.38
C ALA A 111 0.78 1.01 -10.23
N LEU A 112 0.00 0.03 -9.76
CA LEU A 112 -0.31 -1.21 -10.50
C LEU A 112 -1.23 -1.00 -11.70
N LEU A 113 -2.02 0.08 -11.71
CA LEU A 113 -3.02 0.37 -12.74
C LEU A 113 -2.75 1.72 -13.43
N PRO A 114 -1.59 1.89 -14.10
CA PRO A 114 -1.17 3.19 -14.62
C PRO A 114 -2.13 3.78 -15.66
N SER A 115 -2.83 2.96 -16.44
CA SER A 115 -3.81 3.42 -17.44
C SER A 115 -5.16 3.82 -16.84
N VAL A 116 -5.50 3.28 -15.66
CA VAL A 116 -6.82 3.51 -15.03
C VAL A 116 -6.86 4.91 -14.43
N PHE A 117 -5.76 5.37 -13.84
CA PHE A 117 -5.67 6.67 -13.18
C PHE A 117 -4.98 7.71 -14.07
N SER A 118 -5.57 8.89 -14.18
CA SER A 118 -4.97 10.05 -14.84
C SER A 118 -3.90 10.70 -13.97
N ASN A 119 -3.03 11.54 -14.59
CA ASN A 119 -1.99 12.25 -13.84
C ASN A 119 -2.57 13.22 -12.79
N SER A 120 -3.73 13.83 -13.05
CA SER A 120 -4.39 14.71 -12.08
C SER A 120 -4.91 13.95 -10.86
N GLU A 121 -5.50 12.76 -11.06
CA GLU A 121 -5.94 11.89 -9.97
C GLU A 121 -4.76 11.39 -9.13
N VAL A 122 -3.68 10.94 -9.78
CA VAL A 122 -2.45 10.52 -9.08
C VAL A 122 -1.84 11.70 -8.30
N ASN A 123 -1.83 12.91 -8.89
CA ASN A 123 -1.31 14.09 -8.21
C ASN A 123 -2.14 14.43 -6.96
N LEU A 124 -3.47 14.43 -7.07
CA LEU A 124 -4.36 14.63 -5.92
C LEU A 124 -4.11 13.59 -4.82
N ALA A 125 -3.99 12.32 -5.18
CA ALA A 125 -3.68 11.24 -4.25
C ALA A 125 -2.35 11.45 -3.52
N LEU A 126 -1.30 11.87 -4.23
CA LEU A 126 0.00 12.16 -3.61
C LEU A 126 -0.03 13.42 -2.74
N GLU A 127 -0.78 14.46 -3.11
CA GLU A 127 -0.97 15.63 -2.25
C GLU A 127 -1.66 15.25 -0.94
N THR A 128 -2.72 14.45 -1.00
CA THR A 128 -3.38 13.90 0.19
C THR A 128 -2.41 13.05 1.01
N ALA A 129 -1.71 12.10 0.36
CA ALA A 129 -0.76 11.22 1.03
C ALA A 129 0.44 11.97 1.65
N SER A 130 0.85 13.10 1.07
CA SER A 130 1.95 13.90 1.64
C SER A 130 1.63 14.47 3.02
N ASN A 131 0.34 14.69 3.31
CA ASN A 131 -0.15 15.20 4.58
C ASN A 131 -0.45 14.09 5.60
N THR A 132 -0.75 12.86 5.14
CA THR A 132 -1.30 11.81 6.01
C THR A 132 -0.47 10.53 6.08
N LEU A 133 0.25 10.19 5.01
CA LEU A 133 0.94 8.91 4.86
C LEU A 133 2.46 9.05 4.69
N PHE A 134 2.97 10.16 4.16
CA PHE A 134 4.40 10.30 3.92
C PHE A 134 5.17 10.26 5.24
N VAL A 135 6.18 9.39 5.28
CA VAL A 135 7.09 9.28 6.41
C VAL A 135 8.44 9.81 6.02
N ARG A 136 8.98 10.70 6.85
CA ARG A 136 10.31 11.28 6.66
C ARG A 136 11.28 10.75 7.71
N ASN A 137 12.50 10.46 7.29
CA ASN A 137 13.62 10.11 8.16
C ASN A 137 14.77 11.06 7.86
N LYS A 138 15.40 11.66 8.89
CA LYS A 138 16.47 12.66 8.74
C LYS A 138 16.10 13.79 7.74
N GLY A 139 14.83 14.21 7.72
CA GLY A 139 14.30 15.25 6.83
C GLY A 139 13.97 14.82 5.39
N ARG A 140 14.34 13.61 4.97
CA ARG A 140 14.09 13.09 3.61
C ARG A 140 12.86 12.19 3.60
N LEU A 141 12.13 12.17 2.49
CA LEU A 141 11.10 11.16 2.26
C LEU A 141 11.70 9.76 2.36
N PHE A 142 11.12 8.91 3.21
CA PHE A 142 11.56 7.54 3.45
C PHE A 142 10.57 6.50 2.90
N GLY A 143 9.27 6.77 2.99
CA GLY A 143 8.24 5.82 2.55
C GLY A 143 6.85 6.25 2.97
N LEU A 144 5.96 5.27 3.11
CA LEU A 144 4.56 5.47 3.45
C LEU A 144 4.20 4.76 4.76
N LEU A 145 3.34 5.38 5.56
CA LEU A 145 2.56 4.65 6.56
C LEU A 145 1.62 3.67 5.85
N CYS A 146 1.56 2.44 6.34
CA CYS A 146 0.61 1.46 5.84
C CYS A 146 -0.82 1.90 6.08
N ARG A 147 -1.08 2.54 7.22
CA ARG A 147 -2.39 3.10 7.53
C ARG A 147 -2.24 4.33 8.41
N ASN A 148 -3.00 5.38 8.11
CA ASN A 148 -3.14 6.52 9.00
C ASN A 148 -4.05 6.14 10.18
N TYR A 149 -3.44 5.51 11.18
CA TYR A 149 -4.12 5.06 12.40
C TYR A 149 -3.71 5.91 13.60
N GLY A 150 -4.60 6.01 14.60
CA GLY A 150 -4.35 6.82 15.80
C GLY A 150 -3.21 6.27 16.66
N GLU A 151 -3.12 4.94 16.79
CA GLU A 151 -2.01 4.26 17.44
C GLU A 151 -0.82 4.20 16.49
N ARG A 152 0.26 4.92 16.86
CA ARG A 152 1.47 5.10 16.04
C ARG A 152 2.68 4.27 16.48
N VAL A 153 2.61 3.70 17.68
CA VAL A 153 3.70 2.89 18.23
C VAL A 153 3.38 1.43 18.03
N PHE A 154 4.30 0.71 17.40
CA PHE A 154 4.21 -0.73 17.31
C PHE A 154 4.52 -1.38 18.67
N THR A 155 3.56 -2.12 19.22
CA THR A 155 3.72 -2.87 20.47
C THR A 155 3.53 -4.38 20.29
N GLY A 156 2.91 -4.80 19.18
CA GLY A 156 2.78 -6.19 18.78
C GLY A 156 1.95 -6.36 17.50
N ASP A 157 1.43 -7.57 17.30
CA ASP A 157 0.76 -7.96 16.06
C ASP A 157 -0.55 -7.21 15.78
N ALA A 158 -1.16 -6.59 16.80
CA ALA A 158 -2.33 -5.74 16.61
C ALA A 158 -2.01 -4.51 15.74
N GLU A 159 -0.78 -3.99 15.80
CA GLU A 159 -0.33 -2.83 15.01
C GLU A 159 0.40 -3.21 13.71
N TYR A 160 0.47 -4.50 13.37
CA TYR A 160 1.21 -5.01 12.19
C TYR A 160 0.77 -4.38 10.86
N HIS A 161 -0.49 -4.00 10.75
CA HIS A 161 -1.05 -3.25 9.61
C HIS A 161 -1.55 -1.85 10.01
N GLY A 162 -1.07 -1.33 11.13
CA GLY A 162 -1.38 0.01 11.65
C GLY A 162 -0.47 1.08 11.04
N ALA A 163 -0.06 2.04 11.88
CA ALA A 163 0.83 3.13 11.47
C ALA A 163 2.31 2.72 11.52
N VAL A 164 2.64 1.67 10.76
CA VAL A 164 4.02 1.21 10.48
C VAL A 164 4.41 1.56 9.04
N VAL A 165 5.71 1.62 8.78
CA VAL A 165 6.27 1.74 7.42
C VAL A 165 6.70 0.38 6.94
N TRP A 166 6.22 -0.01 5.76
CA TRP A 166 6.71 -1.19 5.05
C TRP A 166 7.57 -0.72 3.86
N PRO A 167 8.89 -0.92 3.88
CA PRO A 167 9.76 -0.49 2.79
C PRO A 167 9.35 -1.05 1.42
N ARG A 168 8.68 -2.21 1.38
CA ARG A 168 8.15 -2.84 0.16
C ARG A 168 7.14 -1.97 -0.62
N ASP A 169 6.50 -1.00 0.03
CA ASP A 169 5.52 -0.12 -0.62
C ASP A 169 6.21 1.02 -1.39
N SER A 170 7.48 1.30 -1.06
CA SER A 170 8.27 2.42 -1.60
C SER A 170 8.51 2.35 -3.12
N PRO A 171 8.75 1.19 -3.76
CA PRO A 171 8.86 1.10 -5.21
C PRO A 171 7.62 1.60 -5.96
N TYR A 172 6.42 1.35 -5.42
CA TYR A 172 5.18 1.83 -6.01
C TYR A 172 5.06 3.35 -5.88
N LEU A 173 5.41 3.90 -4.71
CA LEU A 173 5.51 5.35 -4.52
C LEU A 173 6.51 5.97 -5.49
N LEU A 174 7.70 5.37 -5.65
CA LEU A 174 8.72 5.84 -6.58
C LEU A 174 8.20 5.91 -8.01
N ALA A 175 7.48 4.88 -8.47
CA ALA A 175 6.89 4.85 -9.80
C ALA A 175 5.90 6.01 -10.01
N LEU A 176 5.05 6.31 -9.02
CA LEU A 176 4.12 7.43 -9.09
C LEU A 176 4.82 8.80 -9.06
N LEU A 177 5.86 8.96 -8.23
CA LEU A 177 6.65 10.19 -8.17
C LEU A 177 7.32 10.48 -9.52
N ARG A 178 8.00 9.47 -10.10
CA ARG A 178 8.65 9.57 -11.42
C ARG A 178 7.64 9.86 -12.52
N ARG A 179 6.47 9.21 -12.49
CA ARG A 179 5.37 9.45 -13.44
C ARG A 179 4.95 10.92 -13.50
N LEU A 180 5.00 11.64 -12.39
CA LEU A 180 4.64 13.06 -12.30
C LEU A 180 5.85 14.01 -12.36
N GLY A 181 7.07 13.50 -12.60
CA GLY A 181 8.28 14.32 -12.62
C GLY A 181 8.66 14.90 -11.25
N ARG A 182 8.23 14.28 -10.15
CA ARG A 182 8.58 14.66 -8.77
C ARG A 182 9.98 14.17 -8.39
N GLU A 183 10.97 14.53 -9.20
CA GLU A 183 12.33 13.96 -9.16
C GLU A 183 13.05 14.18 -7.82
N LYS A 184 12.84 15.33 -7.19
CA LYS A 184 13.44 15.62 -5.86
C LYS A 184 12.99 14.60 -4.81
N GLU A 185 11.69 14.29 -4.78
CA GLU A 185 11.14 13.35 -3.80
C GLU A 185 11.49 11.90 -4.14
N ALA A 186 11.53 11.57 -5.44
CA ALA A 186 12.04 10.29 -5.91
C ALA A 186 13.50 10.07 -5.47
N GLU A 187 14.35 11.09 -5.59
CA GLU A 187 15.74 11.05 -5.11
C GLU A 187 15.81 10.91 -3.58
N GLU A 188 15.03 11.70 -2.83
CA GLU A 188 14.97 11.57 -1.37
C GLU A 188 14.62 10.14 -0.94
N LEU A 189 13.64 9.51 -1.62
CA LEU A 189 13.20 8.15 -1.35
C LEU A 189 14.29 7.11 -1.63
N ILE A 190 14.98 7.22 -2.76
CA ILE A 190 16.08 6.31 -3.13
C ILE A 190 17.25 6.45 -2.15
N ILE A 191 17.66 7.68 -1.82
CA ILE A 191 18.74 7.92 -0.87
C ILE A 191 18.39 7.36 0.52
N SER A 192 17.16 7.56 0.97
CA SER A 192 16.70 7.05 2.26
C SER A 192 16.69 5.52 2.32
N ALA A 193 16.25 4.86 1.23
CA ALA A 193 16.27 3.41 1.14
C ALA A 193 17.71 2.84 1.07
N LEU A 194 18.63 3.50 0.37
CA LEU A 194 20.05 3.15 0.36
C LEU A 194 20.70 3.31 1.75
N ASP A 195 20.46 4.44 2.41
CA ASP A 195 20.96 4.69 3.77
C ASP A 195 20.44 3.61 4.74
N HIS A 196 19.15 3.26 4.67
CA HIS A 196 18.56 2.17 5.44
C HIS A 196 19.26 0.82 5.20
N GLN A 197 19.44 0.42 3.94
CA GLN A 197 20.07 -0.84 3.55
C GLN A 197 21.54 -1.00 3.99
N GLN A 198 22.25 0.12 4.15
CA GLN A 198 23.69 0.14 4.43
C GLN A 198 24.05 0.49 5.88
N SER A 199 23.18 1.23 6.57
CA SER A 199 23.49 1.78 7.90
C SER A 199 22.78 1.09 9.06
N GLU A 200 21.75 0.28 8.81
CA GLU A 200 21.05 -0.43 9.88
C GLU A 200 21.78 -1.70 10.31
N ALA A 201 22.49 -1.66 11.44
CA ALA A 201 23.08 -2.80 12.16
C ALA A 201 24.09 -3.69 11.39
N ALA A 202 23.76 -4.17 10.19
CA ALA A 202 24.61 -4.94 9.28
C ALA A 202 24.19 -4.71 7.81
N VAL A 203 25.11 -4.89 6.87
CA VAL A 203 24.81 -4.78 5.44
C VAL A 203 23.71 -5.77 5.04
N PHE A 204 22.72 -5.29 4.28
CA PHE A 204 21.52 -6.03 3.86
C PHE A 204 20.54 -6.40 4.95
N PHE A 205 20.76 -5.96 6.20
CA PHE A 205 19.70 -5.93 7.19
C PHE A 205 18.61 -4.97 6.70
N ASN A 206 17.43 -5.51 6.43
CA ASN A 206 16.29 -4.77 5.91
C ASN A 206 15.07 -5.25 6.64
N SER A 207 14.68 -4.47 7.65
CA SER A 207 13.51 -4.80 8.44
C SER A 207 12.28 -4.86 7.53
N GLU A 208 11.39 -5.80 7.82
CA GLU A 208 10.07 -5.82 7.21
C GLU A 208 9.30 -4.55 7.56
N LEU A 209 9.34 -4.19 8.83
CA LEU A 209 8.54 -3.14 9.43
C LEU A 209 9.41 -2.15 10.19
N LEU A 210 9.12 -0.87 9.99
CA LEU A 210 9.61 0.17 10.87
C LEU A 210 8.45 0.89 11.55
N SER A 211 8.59 1.12 12.85
CA SER A 211 7.69 1.98 13.61
C SER A 211 8.24 3.40 13.60
N PRO A 212 7.44 4.43 13.31
CA PRO A 212 7.79 5.80 13.61
C PRO A 212 7.89 6.00 15.13
N ASP A 213 9.02 6.48 15.63
CA ASP A 213 9.15 6.89 17.03
C ASP A 213 8.97 8.41 17.13
N PHE A 214 7.76 8.82 17.54
CA PHE A 214 7.31 10.16 17.96
C PHE A 214 8.02 11.42 17.39
N GLY A 215 8.61 11.36 16.20
CA GLY A 215 9.03 12.53 15.43
C GLY A 215 10.41 12.53 14.79
N THR A 216 11.31 11.56 15.00
CA THR A 216 12.67 11.68 14.41
C THR A 216 13.32 10.41 13.90
N ALA A 217 12.92 9.24 14.38
CA ALA A 217 13.57 7.98 14.04
C ALA A 217 12.57 6.93 13.56
N LEU A 218 13.06 6.03 12.72
CA LEU A 218 12.37 4.81 12.35
C LEU A 218 13.05 3.65 13.06
N VAL A 219 12.27 2.88 13.80
CA VAL A 219 12.75 1.76 14.61
C VAL A 219 12.36 0.46 13.91
N PRO A 220 13.30 -0.43 13.58
CA PRO A 220 13.01 -1.79 13.14
C PRO A 220 12.21 -2.53 14.20
N VAL A 221 11.03 -3.06 13.86
CA VAL A 221 10.14 -3.70 14.84
C VAL A 221 9.73 -5.13 14.50
N LYS A 222 9.96 -5.57 13.26
CA LYS A 222 9.65 -6.95 12.87
C LYS A 222 10.53 -7.43 11.71
N ASN A 223 10.88 -8.71 11.78
CA ASN A 223 11.64 -9.49 10.82
C ASN A 223 12.85 -8.75 10.20
N PRO A 224 14.08 -9.00 10.70
CA PRO A 224 15.26 -8.18 10.41
C PRO A 224 15.77 -8.24 8.96
N CYS A 225 15.45 -9.27 8.20
CA CYS A 225 15.94 -9.47 6.82
C CYS A 225 14.82 -9.97 5.93
N GLN A 226 14.04 -9.07 5.33
CA GLN A 226 13.05 -9.42 4.32
C GLN A 226 13.46 -8.96 2.91
N TYR A 227 13.55 -9.90 1.98
CA TYR A 227 13.98 -9.61 0.61
C TYR A 227 13.01 -8.71 -0.16
N TRP A 228 11.71 -8.74 0.15
CA TRP A 228 10.75 -7.81 -0.49
C TRP A 228 10.92 -6.35 -0.04
N SER A 229 11.65 -6.10 1.05
CA SER A 229 12.08 -4.76 1.46
C SER A 229 13.36 -4.32 0.73
N GLN A 230 14.05 -5.24 0.04
CA GLN A 230 15.23 -4.98 -0.76
C GLN A 230 14.85 -4.80 -2.23
N TRP A 231 14.80 -3.56 -2.69
CA TRP A 231 14.65 -3.26 -4.12
C TRP A 231 15.95 -2.63 -4.63
N THR A 232 16.54 -3.24 -5.65
CA THR A 232 17.89 -2.88 -6.14
C THR A 232 17.84 -2.17 -7.49
N GLN A 233 16.90 -2.55 -8.37
CA GLN A 233 16.84 -2.05 -9.74
C GLN A 233 16.73 -0.51 -9.84
N PRO A 234 15.75 0.16 -9.19
CA PRO A 234 15.68 1.62 -9.26
C PRO A 234 16.88 2.35 -8.60
N MET A 235 17.58 1.69 -7.67
CA MET A 235 18.82 2.23 -7.07
C MET A 235 19.97 2.18 -8.08
N LEU A 236 20.12 1.07 -8.81
CA LEU A 236 21.14 0.92 -9.85
C LEU A 236 20.94 1.95 -10.97
N GLU A 237 19.70 2.16 -11.40
CA GLU A 237 19.33 3.20 -12.38
C GLU A 237 19.75 4.60 -11.91
N PHE A 238 19.46 4.93 -10.64
CA PHE A 238 19.81 6.22 -10.06
C PHE A 238 21.32 6.45 -9.99
N LEU A 239 22.08 5.43 -9.58
CA LEU A 239 23.55 5.50 -9.54
C LEU A 239 24.14 5.70 -10.94
N ASN A 240 23.63 4.99 -11.94
CA ASN A 240 24.07 5.14 -13.33
C ASN A 240 23.77 6.53 -13.86
N TYR A 241 22.58 7.08 -13.60
CA TYR A 241 22.21 8.44 -13.98
C TYR A 241 23.17 9.47 -13.36
N ARG A 242 23.46 9.38 -12.06
CA ARG A 242 24.37 10.30 -11.38
C ARG A 242 25.81 10.23 -11.91
N GLN A 243 26.26 9.07 -12.38
CA GLN A 243 27.59 8.91 -12.97
C GLN A 243 27.70 9.53 -14.38
N THR A 244 26.60 9.59 -15.13
CA THR A 244 26.59 10.15 -16.49
C THR A 244 26.36 11.66 -16.50
N THR A 245 25.64 12.21 -15.52
CA THR A 245 25.34 13.66 -15.44
C THR A 245 26.38 14.48 -14.66
N ASN A 246 27.25 13.84 -13.88
CA ASN A 246 28.35 14.50 -13.16
C ASN A 246 29.69 14.43 -13.91
N LYS A 247 29.67 14.14 -15.22
CA LYS A 247 30.78 14.32 -16.16
C LYS A 247 30.56 15.59 -16.96
#